data_AF-A0AA52FHS5-F1
#
_entry.id   AF-A0AA52FHS5-F1
#
_cell.length_a   1.000
_cell.length_b   1.000
_cell.length_c   1.000
_cell.angle_alpha   90.00
_cell.angle_beta   90.00
_cell.angle_gamma   90.00
#
_symmetry.space_group_name_H-M   'P 1'
#
loop_
_entity.id
_entity.type
_entity.pdbx_description
1 polymer ?
#
loop_
_entity_poly.entity_id
_entity_poly.type
_entity_poly.pdbx_seq_one_letter_code
_entity_poly.pdbx_strand_id
1 'polypeptide(L)'
;MVASVDELRACRRLLEAAATEAGIPMPPLGIMVELPEAVAAADDLAREAAFFSIGSNDLTCQIPGLDRRDPSATPAMAAHPAVLDAISRVVTVAHRRDRCLRLR
;
A
#
# COMPACT_ATOMS: atom_id res chain seq x y z
N MET A 1 4.10 -3.80 -7.34
CA MET A 1 2.95 -3.62 -6.43
C MET A 1 3.05 -4.69 -5.37
N VAL A 2 2.78 -4.38 -4.10
CA VAL A 2 2.84 -5.35 -3.00
C VAL A 2 1.42 -5.81 -2.70
N ALA A 3 1.16 -7.10 -2.77
CA ALA A 3 -0.13 -7.73 -2.44
C ALA A 3 -0.06 -8.55 -1.15
N SER A 4 1.14 -8.94 -0.72
CA SER A 4 1.35 -9.88 0.39
C SER A 4 2.53 -9.52 1.30
N VAL A 5 2.53 -10.12 2.50
CA VAL A 5 3.63 -9.99 3.46
C VAL A 5 4.92 -10.61 2.92
N ASP A 6 4.83 -11.71 2.18
CA ASP A 6 6.02 -12.40 1.67
C ASP A 6 6.76 -11.57 0.59
N GLU A 7 6.03 -10.83 -0.23
CA GLU A 7 6.61 -9.84 -1.15
C GLU A 7 7.32 -8.72 -0.39
N LEU A 8 6.70 -8.19 0.68
CA LEU A 8 7.34 -7.17 1.53
C LEU A 8 8.63 -7.71 2.17
N ARG A 9 8.63 -8.95 2.65
CA ARG A 9 9.84 -9.61 3.19
C ARG A 9 10.90 -9.82 2.12
N ALA A 10 10.51 -10.18 0.90
CA ALA A 10 11.44 -10.31 -0.22
C ALA A 10 12.11 -8.97 -0.55
N CYS A 11 11.33 -7.88 -0.64
CA CYS A 11 11.85 -6.54 -0.82
C CYS A 11 12.78 -6.12 0.34
N ARG A 12 12.42 -6.45 1.58
CA ARG A 12 13.26 -6.18 2.76
C ARG A 12 14.62 -6.84 2.65
N ARG A 13 14.69 -8.14 2.30
CA ARG A 13 15.96 -8.86 2.15
C ARG A 13 16.86 -8.22 1.09
N LEU A 14 16.29 -7.82 -0.04
CA LEU A 14 17.04 -7.15 -1.13
C LEU A 14 17.56 -5.78 -0.68
N LEU A 15 16.74 -5.01 0.02
CA LEU A 15 17.11 -3.69 0.51
C LEU A 15 18.16 -3.77 1.64
N GLU A 16 18.09 -4.77 2.52
CA GLU A 16 19.10 -5.05 3.54
C GLU A 16 20.45 -5.41 2.92
N ALA A 17 20.46 -6.26 1.88
CA ALA A 17 21.67 -6.60 1.15
C ALA A 17 22.29 -5.36 0.49
N ALA A 18 21.48 -4.54 -0.19
CA ALA A 18 21.94 -3.32 -0.84
C ALA A 18 22.46 -2.27 0.17
N ALA A 19 21.79 -2.11 1.31
CA ALA A 19 22.23 -1.19 2.37
C ALA A 19 23.58 -1.64 2.96
N THR A 20 23.75 -2.95 3.15
CA THR A 20 25.01 -3.55 3.63
C THR A 20 26.14 -3.32 2.64
N GLU A 21 25.90 -3.58 1.35
CA GLU A 21 26.89 -3.35 0.28
C GLU A 21 27.29 -1.88 0.17
N ALA A 22 26.33 -0.96 0.33
CA ALA A 22 26.58 0.47 0.32
C ALA A 22 27.17 1.03 1.64
N GLY A 23 27.27 0.20 2.69
CA GLY A 23 27.78 0.63 4.00
C GLY A 23 26.88 1.66 4.71
N ILE A 24 25.58 1.66 4.43
CA ILE A 24 24.60 2.58 5.02
C ILE A 24 23.62 1.85 5.96
N PRO A 25 23.02 2.54 6.95
CA PRO A 25 21.94 1.96 7.73
C PRO A 25 20.75 1.58 6.84
N MET A 26 20.04 0.52 7.24
CA MET A 26 18.83 0.07 6.57
C MET A 26 17.78 1.21 6.55
N PRO A 27 17.37 1.70 5.37
CA PRO A 27 16.35 2.74 5.30
C PRO A 27 14.96 2.20 5.66
N PRO A 28 14.02 3.07 6.12
CA PRO A 28 12.67 2.65 6.47
C PRO A 28 11.94 2.14 5.23
N LEU A 29 11.48 0.88 5.30
CA LEU A 29 10.70 0.25 4.24
C LEU A 29 9.20 0.36 4.55
N GLY A 30 8.49 1.15 3.76
CA GLY A 30 7.02 1.20 3.77
C GLY A 30 6.42 0.46 2.58
N ILE A 31 5.09 0.48 2.48
CA ILE A 31 4.37 -0.03 1.32
C ILE A 31 3.43 1.02 0.73
N MET A 32 3.18 0.90 -0.57
CA MET A 32 2.08 1.58 -1.22
C MET A 32 0.87 0.64 -1.29
N VAL A 33 -0.25 1.06 -0.72
CA VAL A 33 -1.51 0.32 -0.72
C VAL A 33 -2.31 0.76 -1.94
N GLU A 34 -2.24 -0.06 -2.98
CA GLU A 34 -2.77 0.22 -4.32
C GLU A 34 -3.59 -0.96 -4.88
N LEU A 35 -3.59 -2.10 -4.18
CA LEU A 35 -4.26 -3.34 -4.56
C LEU A 35 -5.32 -3.76 -3.52
N PRO A 36 -6.44 -4.39 -3.94
CA PRO A 36 -7.43 -4.95 -3.03
C PRO A 36 -6.83 -5.95 -2.03
N GLU A 37 -5.87 -6.76 -2.47
CA GLU A 37 -5.16 -7.75 -1.65
C GLU A 37 -4.35 -7.06 -0.55
N ALA A 38 -3.70 -5.94 -0.86
CA ALA A 38 -2.96 -5.14 0.12
C ALA A 38 -3.90 -4.52 1.16
N VAL A 39 -5.10 -4.08 0.75
CA VAL A 39 -6.15 -3.61 1.68
C VAL A 39 -6.61 -4.75 2.58
N ALA A 40 -6.80 -5.95 2.02
CA ALA A 40 -7.19 -7.14 2.79
C ALA A 40 -6.12 -7.56 3.79
N ALA A 41 -4.85 -7.53 3.39
CA ALA A 41 -3.69 -7.90 4.19
C ALA A 41 -3.12 -6.76 5.06
N ALA A 42 -3.80 -5.60 5.12
CA ALA A 42 -3.27 -4.40 5.76
C ALA A 42 -2.82 -4.63 7.22
N ASP A 43 -3.56 -5.44 8.00
CA ASP A 43 -3.20 -5.75 9.38
C ASP A 43 -1.86 -6.50 9.51
N ASP A 44 -1.58 -7.43 8.60
CA ASP A 44 -0.34 -8.20 8.62
C ASP A 44 0.81 -7.37 8.05
N LEU A 45 0.55 -6.65 6.94
CA LEU A 45 1.49 -5.71 6.35
C LEU A 45 1.91 -4.61 7.33
N ALA A 46 1.00 -4.12 8.17
CA ALA A 46 1.31 -3.11 9.18
C ALA A 46 2.27 -3.61 10.27
N ARG A 47 2.38 -4.93 10.50
CA ARG A 47 3.39 -5.46 11.45
C ARG A 47 4.81 -5.26 10.92
N GLU A 48 4.98 -5.25 9.61
CA GLU A 48 6.31 -5.30 8.98
C GLU A 48 6.69 -4.01 8.25
N ALA A 49 5.73 -3.26 7.73
CA ALA A 49 5.97 -1.98 7.07
C ALA A 49 6.20 -0.88 8.11
N ALA A 50 7.18 0.00 7.84
CA ALA A 50 7.46 1.16 8.66
C ALA A 50 6.38 2.26 8.52
N PHE A 51 5.76 2.35 7.34
CA PHE A 51 4.69 3.31 7.04
C PHE A 51 3.84 2.80 5.88
N PHE A 52 2.64 3.35 5.74
CA PHE A 52 1.77 3.17 4.59
C PHE A 52 1.72 4.42 3.73
N SER A 53 1.70 4.23 2.42
CA SER A 53 1.33 5.23 1.42
C SER A 53 0.08 4.74 0.71
N ILE A 54 -0.96 5.56 0.55
CA ILE A 54 -2.13 5.15 -0.25
C ILE A 54 -1.90 5.58 -1.69
N GLY A 55 -1.92 4.62 -2.62
CA GLY A 55 -1.85 4.88 -4.06
C GLY A 55 -3.25 5.04 -4.63
N SER A 56 -3.94 6.15 -4.34
CA SER A 56 -5.36 6.31 -4.65
C SER A 56 -5.67 6.21 -6.14
N ASN A 57 -4.73 6.58 -7.00
CA ASN A 57 -4.88 6.50 -8.46
C ASN A 57 -5.16 5.07 -8.93
N ASP A 58 -4.39 4.10 -8.46
CA ASP A 58 -4.58 2.70 -8.84
C ASP A 58 -5.69 2.07 -8.02
N LEU A 59 -5.80 2.40 -6.72
CA LEU A 59 -6.88 1.91 -5.86
C LEU A 59 -8.27 2.23 -6.42
N THR A 60 -8.43 3.40 -7.04
CA THR A 60 -9.67 3.85 -7.68
C THR A 60 -10.17 2.90 -8.77
N CYS A 61 -9.26 2.32 -9.54
CA CYS A 61 -9.61 1.39 -10.62
C CYS A 61 -9.62 -0.07 -10.13
N GLN A 62 -8.66 -0.43 -9.27
CA GLN A 62 -8.45 -1.81 -8.84
C GLN A 62 -9.55 -2.31 -7.90
N ILE A 63 -10.09 -1.47 -7.01
CA ILE A 63 -11.17 -1.86 -6.08
C ILE A 63 -12.47 -2.26 -6.81
N PRO A 64 -12.99 -1.48 -7.78
CA PRO A 64 -14.15 -1.88 -8.56
C PRO A 64 -13.82 -2.88 -9.70
N GLY A 65 -12.54 -3.24 -9.90
CA GLY A 65 -12.12 -4.16 -10.95
C GLY A 65 -12.18 -3.58 -12.36
N LEU A 66 -11.95 -2.27 -12.50
CA LEU A 66 -11.96 -1.57 -13.78
C LEU A 66 -10.56 -1.47 -14.38
N ASP A 67 -10.48 -1.60 -15.71
CA ASP A 67 -9.28 -1.23 -16.45
C ASP A 67 -9.12 0.30 -16.44
N ARG A 68 -7.91 0.79 -16.18
CA ARG A 68 -7.59 2.22 -16.19
C ARG A 68 -7.77 2.88 -17.56
N ARG A 69 -7.82 2.09 -18.64
CA ARG A 69 -8.12 2.56 -20.00
C ARG A 69 -9.62 2.61 -20.30
N ASP A 70 -10.45 2.09 -19.41
CA ASP A 70 -11.89 2.16 -19.57
C ASP A 70 -12.34 3.64 -19.51
N PRO A 71 -13.17 4.11 -20.46
CA PRO A 71 -13.69 5.49 -20.43
C PRO A 71 -14.44 5.85 -19.14
N SER A 72 -14.96 4.85 -18.42
CA SER A 72 -15.62 5.02 -17.13
C SER A 72 -14.64 5.22 -15.97
N ALA A 73 -13.35 4.87 -16.13
CA ALA A 73 -12.28 5.06 -15.16
C ALA A 73 -11.88 6.54 -15.03
N THR A 74 -12.82 7.33 -14.51
CA THR A 74 -12.67 8.77 -14.33
C THR A 74 -12.14 9.10 -12.92
N PRO A 75 -11.48 10.24 -12.73
CA PRO A 75 -11.05 10.67 -11.38
C PRO A 75 -12.18 10.75 -10.35
N ALA A 76 -13.43 10.96 -10.78
CA ALA A 76 -14.60 10.99 -9.89
C ALA A 76 -14.82 9.67 -9.14
N MET A 77 -14.32 8.55 -9.69
CA MET A 77 -14.40 7.24 -9.06
C MET A 77 -13.60 7.13 -7.77
N ALA A 78 -12.65 8.03 -7.51
CA ALA A 78 -11.93 8.05 -6.24
C ALA A 78 -12.87 8.25 -5.04
N ALA A 79 -14.04 8.86 -5.26
CA ALA A 79 -15.09 9.03 -4.27
C ALA A 79 -16.10 7.86 -4.23
N HIS A 80 -15.88 6.79 -4.99
CA HIS A 80 -16.76 5.62 -4.96
C HIS A 80 -16.75 5.00 -3.55
N PRO A 81 -17.92 4.63 -2.97
CA PRO A 81 -18.00 4.15 -1.59
C PRO A 81 -17.02 3.01 -1.27
N ALA A 82 -16.89 2.02 -2.16
CA ALA A 82 -15.93 0.92 -1.96
C ALA A 82 -14.45 1.38 -1.89
N VAL A 83 -14.08 2.43 -2.63
CA VAL A 83 -12.72 3.00 -2.59
C VAL A 83 -12.51 3.74 -1.27
N LEU A 84 -13.50 4.53 -0.85
CA LEU A 84 -13.47 5.23 0.44
C LEU A 84 -13.42 4.25 1.62
N ASP A 85 -14.17 3.15 1.56
CA ASP A 85 -14.14 2.08 2.56
C ASP A 85 -12.77 1.40 2.62
N ALA A 86 -12.15 1.15 1.47
CA ALA A 86 -10.80 0.62 1.40
C ALA A 86 -9.77 1.57 2.04
N ILE A 87 -9.85 2.86 1.71
CA ILE A 87 -9.00 3.91 2.33
C ILE A 87 -9.23 3.96 3.84
N SER A 88 -10.50 3.99 4.27
CA SER A 88 -10.88 4.06 5.69
C SER A 88 -10.35 2.87 6.48
N ARG A 89 -10.43 1.67 5.91
CA ARG A 89 -9.84 0.45 6.49
C ARG A 89 -8.34 0.59 6.68
N VAL A 90 -7.62 1.03 5.64
CA VAL A 90 -6.14 1.19 5.69
C VAL A 90 -5.75 2.23 6.73
N VAL A 91 -6.45 3.36 6.78
CA VAL A 91 -6.24 4.42 7.79
C VAL A 91 -6.48 3.89 9.20
N THR A 92 -7.58 3.16 9.40
CA THR A 92 -7.91 2.56 10.70
C THR A 92 -6.83 1.59 11.17
N VAL A 93 -6.34 0.73 10.27
CA VAL A 93 -5.25 -0.20 10.57
C VAL A 93 -3.96 0.53 10.89
N ALA A 94 -3.59 1.54 10.11
CA ALA A 94 -2.39 2.33 10.33
C ALA A 94 -2.40 2.99 11.71
N HIS A 95 -3.51 3.63 12.10
CA HIS A 95 -3.66 4.22 13.43
C HIS A 95 -3.62 3.18 14.55
N ARG A 96 -4.34 2.06 14.40
CA ARG A 96 -4.36 0.98 15.41
C ARG A 96 -2.98 0.35 15.67
N ARG A 97 -2.04 0.48 14.72
CA ARG A 97 -0.69 -0.10 14.79
C ARG A 97 0.40 0.95 14.92
N ASP A 98 0.04 2.20 15.20
CA ASP A 98 0.97 3.34 15.29
C ASP A 98 1.89 3.43 14.06
N ARG A 99 1.33 3.27 12.86
CA ARG A 99 2.05 3.42 11.59
C ARG A 99 1.77 4.77 10.97
N CYS A 100 2.84 5.42 10.51
CA CYS A 100 2.74 6.66 9.76
C CYS A 100 1.98 6.40 8.45
N LEU A 101 1.07 7.30 8.09
CA LEU A 101 0.31 7.25 6.86
C LEU A 101 0.66 8.46 5.98
N ARG A 102 0.90 8.22 4.70
CA ARG A 102 1.21 9.23 3.68
C ARG A 102 0.21 9.11 2.54
N LEU A 103 -0.16 10.24 1.95
CA LEU A 103 -1.00 10.29 0.75
C LEU A 103 -0.13 10.77 -0.42
N ARG A 104 -0.31 10.16 -1.59
CA ARG A 104 0.33 10.57 -2.85
C ARG A 104 -0.68 10.58 -3.99
#